data_AF-A0A3E0HEL9-F1
#
_entry.id   AF-A0A3E0HEL9-F1
#
_cell.length_a   1.000
_cell.length_b   1.000
_cell.length_c   1.000
_cell.angle_alpha   90.00
_cell.angle_beta   90.00
_cell.angle_gamma   90.00
#
_symmetry.space_group_name_H-M   'P 1'
#
loop_
_entity.id
_entity.type
_entity.pdbx_description
1 polymer ?
#
loop_
_entity_poly.entity_id
_entity_poly.type
_entity_poly.pdbx_seq_one_letter_code
_entity_poly.pdbx_strand_id
1 'polypeptide(L)'
;MSKTTVDLGKHGTATLRDPEDVPEKLRRRVQRANLASQIFVEELRTRGDIPADIDLSDVDEQTTRTIGRIVMTEHPEYMEQQQDAVILALVEDWPFEYPKTAEGLAEIPGTAYDKLLAACKALEPLLSPNLTAPTPPEAGNTPFDS
;
A
#
# COMPACT_ATOMS: atom_id res chain seq x y z
N MET A 1 -21.46 -0.95 -10.72
CA MET A 1 -20.06 -0.65 -10.36
C MET A 1 -19.18 -1.38 -11.35
N SER A 2 -18.26 -0.66 -12.01
CA SER A 2 -17.38 -1.23 -13.03
C SER A 2 -16.26 -2.01 -12.35
N LYS A 3 -16.16 -3.31 -12.63
CA LYS A 3 -15.07 -4.14 -12.09
C LYS A 3 -13.76 -3.76 -12.79
N THR A 4 -12.73 -3.43 -12.02
CA THR A 4 -11.39 -3.16 -12.55
C THR A 4 -10.71 -4.49 -12.87
N THR A 5 -10.25 -4.67 -14.10
CA THR A 5 -9.56 -5.89 -14.53
C THR A 5 -8.08 -5.61 -14.83
N VAL A 6 -7.23 -6.58 -14.53
CA VAL A 6 -5.78 -6.51 -14.74
C VAL A 6 -5.35 -7.65 -15.66
N ASP A 7 -4.72 -7.31 -16.78
CA ASP A 7 -4.16 -8.28 -17.71
C ASP A 7 -2.80 -8.81 -17.23
N LEU A 8 -2.77 -10.07 -16.80
CA LEU A 8 -1.58 -10.77 -16.33
C LEU A 8 -0.75 -11.36 -17.49
N GLY A 9 -1.09 -11.02 -18.74
CA GLY A 9 -0.45 -11.52 -19.95
C GLY A 9 -0.86 -12.97 -20.22
N LYS A 10 0.13 -13.86 -20.45
CA LYS A 10 -0.13 -15.27 -20.73
C LYS A 10 -0.83 -16.04 -19.59
N HIS A 11 -0.91 -15.45 -18.41
CA HIS A 11 -1.48 -16.07 -17.21
C HIS A 11 -2.97 -15.79 -17.04
N GLY A 12 -3.57 -14.95 -17.89
CA GLY A 12 -5.00 -14.61 -17.85
C GLY A 12 -5.29 -13.24 -17.23
N THR A 13 -6.47 -13.08 -16.67
CA THR A 13 -6.96 -11.78 -16.16
C THR A 13 -7.39 -11.93 -14.71
N ALA A 14 -7.00 -10.97 -13.86
CA ALA A 14 -7.50 -10.84 -12.50
C ALA A 14 -8.50 -9.70 -12.39
N THR A 15 -9.37 -9.78 -11.39
CA THR A 15 -10.36 -8.75 -11.06
C THR A 15 -10.03 -8.14 -9.71
N LEU A 16 -10.02 -6.80 -9.66
CA LEU A 16 -9.84 -6.04 -8.43
C LEU A 16 -11.19 -5.54 -7.90
N ARG A 17 -11.32 -5.55 -6.58
CA ARG A 17 -12.40 -4.88 -5.85
C ARG A 17 -12.27 -3.37 -5.99
N ASP A 18 -13.41 -2.70 -5.90
CA ASP A 18 -13.41 -1.28 -5.58
C ASP A 18 -12.82 -1.08 -4.16
N PRO A 19 -11.91 -0.11 -3.94
CA PRO A 19 -11.42 0.23 -2.61
C PRO A 19 -12.53 0.48 -1.57
N GLU A 20 -13.69 0.98 -2.00
CA GLU A 20 -14.86 1.19 -1.13
C GLU A 20 -15.47 -0.13 -0.64
N ASP A 21 -15.45 -1.17 -1.49
CA ASP A 21 -15.98 -2.51 -1.23
C ASP A 21 -15.02 -3.40 -0.41
N VAL A 22 -13.79 -2.94 -0.14
CA VAL A 22 -12.83 -3.70 0.66
C VAL A 22 -13.35 -3.86 2.10
N PRO A 23 -13.51 -5.11 2.61
CA PRO A 23 -13.95 -5.33 3.98
C PRO A 23 -13.02 -4.67 4.99
N GLU A 24 -13.60 -4.05 6.02
CA GLU A 24 -12.86 -3.31 7.05
C GLU A 24 -11.74 -4.15 7.71
N LYS A 25 -11.96 -5.46 7.87
CA LYS A 25 -10.92 -6.37 8.38
C LYS A 25 -9.68 -6.40 7.50
N LEU A 26 -9.83 -6.38 6.17
CA LEU A 26 -8.72 -6.36 5.22
C LEU A 26 -8.11 -4.96 5.11
N ARG A 27 -8.95 -3.92 5.11
CA ARG A 27 -8.49 -2.52 5.15
C ARG A 27 -7.57 -2.26 6.34
N ARG A 28 -7.95 -2.70 7.54
CA ARG A 28 -7.11 -2.60 8.75
C ARG A 28 -5.79 -3.35 8.65
N ARG A 29 -5.71 -4.44 7.89
CA ARG A 29 -4.45 -5.17 7.68
C ARG A 29 -3.49 -4.36 6.84
N VAL A 30 -3.97 -3.79 5.74
CA VAL A 30 -3.19 -2.86 4.90
C VAL A 30 -2.72 -1.67 5.73
N GLN A 31 -3.62 -1.06 6.50
CA GLN A 31 -3.27 0.09 7.35
C GLN A 31 -2.20 -0.25 8.39
N ARG A 32 -2.28 -1.42 9.03
CA ARG A 32 -1.26 -1.88 9.98
C ARG A 32 0.09 -2.12 9.31
N ALA A 33 0.10 -2.72 8.12
CA ALA A 33 1.33 -2.94 7.36
C ALA A 33 1.94 -1.60 6.93
N ASN A 34 1.12 -0.65 6.46
CA ASN A 34 1.58 0.69 6.08
C ASN A 34 2.14 1.46 7.27
N LEU A 35 1.49 1.38 8.44
CA LEU A 35 2.01 2.00 9.65
C LEU A 35 3.33 1.37 10.10
N ALA A 36 3.47 0.04 10.03
CA ALA A 36 4.73 -0.63 10.35
C ALA A 36 5.87 -0.18 9.44
N SER A 37 5.62 -0.08 8.13
CA SER A 37 6.60 0.45 7.17
C SER A 37 6.97 1.91 7.44
N GLN A 38 6.01 2.75 7.83
CA GLN A 38 6.26 4.16 8.19
C GLN A 38 7.11 4.26 9.47
N ILE A 39 6.78 3.51 10.51
CA ILE A 39 7.56 3.47 11.75
C ILE A 39 8.99 3.02 11.46
N PHE A 40 9.17 1.97 10.66
CA PHE A 40 10.48 1.48 10.30
C PHE A 40 11.31 2.55 9.56
N VAL A 41 10.72 3.24 8.60
CA VAL A 41 11.38 4.36 7.90
C VAL A 41 11.78 5.48 8.88
N GLU A 42 10.91 5.83 9.82
CA GLU A 42 11.22 6.84 10.86
C GLU A 42 12.34 6.38 11.81
N GLU A 43 12.40 5.07 12.13
CA GLU A 43 13.51 4.50 12.90
C GLU A 43 14.84 4.62 12.14
N LEU A 44 14.84 4.34 10.84
CA LEU A 44 16.03 4.53 9.99
C LEU A 44 16.46 5.99 9.91
N ARG A 45 15.51 6.93 9.84
CA ARG A 45 15.80 8.37 9.92
C ARG A 45 16.41 8.75 11.27
N THR A 46 15.85 8.23 12.36
CA THR A 46 16.34 8.50 13.73
C THR A 46 17.75 7.96 13.96
N ARG A 47 18.08 6.81 13.36
CA ARG A 47 19.42 6.21 13.38
C ARG A 47 20.44 6.95 12.50
N GLY A 48 19.98 7.84 11.62
CA GLY A 48 20.83 8.54 10.64
C GLY A 48 21.19 7.67 9.42
N ASP A 49 20.54 6.53 9.24
CA ASP A 49 20.74 5.64 8.10
C ASP A 49 20.06 6.19 6.82
N ILE A 50 19.06 7.07 7.00
CA ILE A 50 18.42 7.85 5.94
C ILE A 50 18.41 9.32 6.40
N PRO A 51 18.78 10.29 5.54
CA PRO A 51 18.63 11.71 5.85
C PRO A 51 17.18 12.08 6.17
N ALA A 52 16.99 12.89 7.22
CA ALA A 52 15.67 13.27 7.72
C ALA A 52 14.87 14.16 6.73
N ASP A 53 15.56 14.81 5.79
CA ASP A 53 15.03 15.73 4.79
C ASP A 53 14.75 15.09 3.43
N ILE A 54 15.02 13.77 3.27
CA ILE A 54 14.67 13.08 2.04
C ILE A 54 13.16 12.90 1.91
N ASP A 55 12.63 13.44 0.81
CA ASP A 55 11.30 13.13 0.31
C ASP A 55 11.29 11.73 -0.31
N LEU A 56 10.57 10.81 0.34
CA LEU A 56 10.46 9.42 -0.13
C LEU A 56 9.60 9.26 -1.39
N SER A 57 8.93 10.33 -1.82
CA SER A 57 8.21 10.38 -3.09
C SER A 57 9.09 10.82 -4.27
N ASP A 58 10.28 11.39 -4.01
CA ASP A 58 11.22 11.88 -5.02
C ASP A 58 12.67 11.48 -4.67
N VAL A 59 12.88 10.17 -4.54
CA VAL A 59 14.15 9.58 -4.10
C VAL A 59 15.05 9.30 -5.30
N ASP A 60 16.30 9.74 -5.22
CA ASP A 60 17.31 9.33 -6.19
C ASP A 60 17.62 7.82 -6.15
N GLU A 61 18.21 7.30 -7.21
CA GLU A 61 18.52 5.87 -7.34
C GLU A 61 19.50 5.39 -6.25
N GLN A 62 20.38 6.27 -5.77
CA GLN A 62 21.39 5.95 -4.77
C GLN A 62 20.78 5.76 -3.38
N THR A 63 19.84 6.62 -3.01
CA THR A 63 19.09 6.51 -1.77
C THR A 63 18.13 5.34 -1.83
N THR A 64 17.47 5.11 -2.97
CA THR A 64 16.64 3.93 -3.20
C THR A 64 17.43 2.63 -2.96
N ARG A 65 18.67 2.55 -3.46
CA ARG A 65 19.56 1.39 -3.22
C ARG A 65 20.00 1.30 -1.76
N THR A 66 20.23 2.41 -1.08
CA THR A 66 20.65 2.44 0.33
C THR A 66 19.52 1.95 1.23
N ILE A 67 18.32 2.50 1.05
CA ILE A 67 17.10 2.07 1.73
C ILE A 67 16.83 0.60 1.43
N GLY A 68 16.82 0.23 0.14
CA GLY A 68 16.61 -1.15 -0.29
C GLY A 68 17.58 -2.15 0.35
N ARG A 69 18.87 -1.80 0.45
CA ARG A 69 19.87 -2.63 1.12
C ARG A 69 19.60 -2.78 2.62
N ILE A 70 19.28 -1.70 3.31
CA ILE A 70 18.99 -1.73 4.75
C ILE A 70 17.75 -2.58 5.01
N VAL A 71 16.68 -2.35 4.25
CA VAL A 71 15.43 -3.09 4.41
C VAL A 71 15.64 -4.58 4.12
N MET A 72 16.32 -4.94 3.02
CA MET A 72 16.62 -6.34 2.70
C MET A 72 17.51 -7.04 3.73
N THR A 73 18.31 -6.31 4.50
CA THR A 73 19.24 -6.89 5.47
C THR A 73 18.62 -7.02 6.86
N GLU A 74 17.89 -6.00 7.30
CA GLU A 74 17.36 -5.94 8.67
C GLU A 74 15.95 -6.53 8.75
N HIS A 75 15.11 -6.29 7.74
CA HIS A 75 13.69 -6.66 7.76
C HIS A 75 13.08 -6.92 6.37
N PRO A 76 13.57 -7.93 5.62
CA PRO A 76 13.05 -8.24 4.29
C PRO A 76 11.53 -8.52 4.29
N GLU A 77 11.02 -9.05 5.41
CA GLU A 77 9.62 -9.44 5.56
C GLU A 77 8.62 -8.27 5.60
N TYR A 78 9.03 -7.05 5.98
CA TYR A 78 8.07 -5.94 6.09
C TYR A 78 7.57 -5.46 4.73
N MET A 79 8.45 -5.36 3.74
CA MET A 79 8.05 -4.91 2.40
C MET A 79 7.14 -5.94 1.73
N GLU A 80 7.50 -7.21 1.84
CA GLU A 80 6.71 -8.33 1.30
C GLU A 80 5.33 -8.38 1.96
N GLN A 81 5.26 -8.35 3.30
CA GLN A 81 3.99 -8.36 4.02
C GLN A 81 3.10 -7.16 3.67
N GLN A 82 3.68 -5.97 3.44
CA GLN A 82 2.92 -4.80 3.03
C GLN A 82 2.34 -4.98 1.62
N GLN A 83 3.17 -5.42 0.66
CA GLN A 83 2.76 -5.64 -0.71
C GLN A 83 1.66 -6.71 -0.80
N ASP A 84 1.84 -7.82 -0.10
CA ASP A 84 0.87 -8.91 -0.03
C ASP A 84 -0.43 -8.47 0.64
N ALA A 85 -0.37 -7.68 1.72
CA ALA A 85 -1.58 -7.17 2.37
C ALA A 85 -2.43 -6.35 1.41
N VAL A 86 -1.81 -5.51 0.58
CA VAL A 86 -2.48 -4.68 -0.43
C VAL A 86 -3.11 -5.55 -1.52
N ILE A 87 -2.36 -6.52 -2.06
CA ILE A 87 -2.88 -7.44 -3.09
C ILE A 87 -4.04 -8.27 -2.54
N LEU A 88 -3.90 -8.88 -1.36
CA LEU A 88 -4.95 -9.70 -0.73
C LEU A 88 -6.21 -8.90 -0.40
N ALA A 89 -6.08 -7.60 -0.11
CA ALA A 89 -7.22 -6.73 0.12
C ALA A 89 -7.98 -6.42 -1.18
N LEU A 90 -7.25 -6.11 -2.26
CA LEU A 90 -7.82 -5.60 -3.51
C LEU A 90 -8.18 -6.68 -4.51
N VAL A 91 -7.50 -7.82 -4.56
CA VAL A 91 -7.81 -8.88 -5.53
C VAL A 91 -9.11 -9.60 -5.13
N GLU A 92 -10.14 -9.45 -5.97
CA GLU A 92 -11.41 -10.17 -5.83
C GLU A 92 -11.29 -11.58 -6.38
N ASP A 93 -10.74 -11.70 -7.59
CA ASP A 93 -10.63 -12.95 -8.33
C ASP A 93 -9.39 -13.00 -9.22
N TRP A 94 -8.89 -14.20 -9.49
CA TRP A 94 -7.68 -14.40 -10.28
C TRP A 94 -7.68 -15.76 -10.99
N PRO A 95 -6.89 -15.95 -12.05
CA PRO A 95 -6.96 -17.16 -12.88
C PRO A 95 -6.16 -18.35 -12.32
N PHE A 96 -5.55 -18.20 -11.14
CA PHE A 96 -4.69 -19.22 -10.54
C PHE A 96 -5.49 -20.20 -9.69
N GLU A 97 -5.08 -21.47 -9.70
CA GLU A 97 -5.68 -22.52 -8.88
C GLU A 97 -5.36 -22.39 -7.38
N TYR A 98 -4.36 -21.56 -7.04
CA TYR A 98 -3.94 -21.32 -5.67
C TYR A 98 -4.95 -20.46 -4.90
N PRO A 99 -5.12 -20.69 -3.59
CA PRO A 99 -5.97 -19.85 -2.76
C PRO A 99 -5.39 -18.43 -2.65
N LYS A 100 -6.26 -17.42 -2.50
CA LYS A 100 -5.86 -16.02 -2.26
C LYS A 100 -5.36 -15.83 -0.82
N THR A 101 -4.18 -16.37 -0.53
CA THR A 101 -3.45 -16.23 0.74
C THR A 101 -2.00 -15.79 0.45
N ALA A 102 -1.23 -15.47 1.48
CA ALA A 102 0.19 -15.14 1.32
C ALA A 102 0.97 -16.31 0.71
N GLU A 103 0.68 -17.54 1.14
CA GLU A 103 1.28 -18.75 0.57
C GLU A 103 0.90 -18.93 -0.89
N GLY A 104 -0.37 -18.69 -1.25
CA GLY A 104 -0.79 -18.76 -2.65
C GLY A 104 -0.17 -17.68 -3.53
N LEU A 105 0.15 -16.50 -2.97
CA LEU A 105 0.90 -15.45 -3.67
C LEU A 105 2.35 -15.86 -3.95
N ALA A 106 2.98 -16.61 -3.06
CA ALA A 106 4.33 -17.13 -3.27
C ALA A 106 4.41 -18.17 -4.42
N GLU A 107 3.28 -18.80 -4.75
CA GLU A 107 3.20 -19.82 -5.81
C GLU A 107 2.91 -19.24 -7.21
N ILE A 108 2.47 -17.98 -7.32
CA ILE A 108 2.15 -17.40 -8.63
C ILE A 108 3.42 -16.97 -9.37
N PRO A 109 3.41 -16.95 -10.71
CA PRO A 109 4.54 -16.46 -11.49
C PRO A 109 4.89 -15.00 -11.14
N GLY A 110 6.16 -14.70 -10.88
CA GLY A 110 6.60 -13.35 -10.50
C GLY A 110 6.13 -12.25 -11.46
N THR A 111 6.16 -12.51 -12.77
CA THR A 111 5.64 -11.57 -13.78
C THR A 111 4.14 -11.22 -13.62
N ALA A 112 3.34 -12.12 -13.05
CA ALA A 112 1.94 -11.87 -12.75
C ALA A 112 1.80 -11.14 -11.41
N TYR A 113 2.61 -11.51 -10.41
CA TYR A 113 2.69 -10.80 -9.14
C TYR A 113 3.02 -9.33 -9.34
N ASP A 114 4.07 -9.01 -10.12
CA ASP A 114 4.50 -7.63 -10.38
C ASP A 114 3.39 -6.78 -11.00
N LYS A 115 2.63 -7.37 -11.95
CA LYS A 115 1.50 -6.72 -12.60
C LYS A 115 0.33 -6.48 -11.64
N LEU A 116 0.01 -7.46 -10.80
CA LEU A 116 -1.00 -7.31 -9.75
C LEU A 116 -0.59 -6.22 -8.77
N LEU A 117 0.65 -6.25 -8.30
CA LEU A 117 1.18 -5.29 -7.36
C LEU A 117 1.11 -3.87 -7.92
N ALA A 118 1.58 -3.66 -9.15
CA ALA A 118 1.54 -2.35 -9.80
C ALA A 118 0.11 -1.80 -9.90
N ALA A 119 -0.85 -2.64 -10.29
CA ALA A 119 -2.26 -2.24 -10.38
C ALA A 119 -2.85 -1.95 -8.99
N CYS A 120 -2.52 -2.76 -7.98
CA CYS A 120 -3.02 -2.57 -6.62
C CYS A 120 -2.39 -1.34 -5.93
N LYS A 121 -1.12 -1.05 -6.18
CA LYS A 121 -0.41 0.13 -5.67
C LYS A 121 -1.05 1.45 -6.13
N ALA A 122 -1.61 1.49 -7.34
CA ALA A 122 -2.36 2.66 -7.82
C ALA A 122 -3.64 2.93 -7.00
N LEU A 123 -4.20 1.90 -6.36
CA LEU A 123 -5.43 1.98 -5.56
C LEU A 123 -5.16 2.03 -4.05
N GLU A 124 -3.96 1.68 -3.59
CA GLU A 124 -3.56 1.66 -2.18
C GLU A 124 -3.87 2.97 -1.43
N PRO A 125 -3.66 4.18 -1.99
CA PRO A 125 -3.97 5.43 -1.27
C PRO A 125 -5.43 5.53 -0.84
N LEU A 126 -6.35 4.89 -1.57
CA LEU A 126 -7.79 4.89 -1.28
C LEU A 126 -8.18 3.93 -0.14
N LEU A 127 -7.27 3.06 0.30
CA LEU A 127 -7.45 2.18 1.46
C LEU A 127 -6.98 2.80 2.77
N SER A 128 -6.19 3.87 2.67
CA SER A 128 -5.71 4.61 3.83
C SER A 128 -6.87 5.36 4.48
N PRO A 129 -6.87 5.50 5.82
CA PRO A 129 -7.88 6.30 6.48
C PRO A 129 -7.81 7.73 5.92
N ASN A 130 -8.97 8.32 5.62
CA ASN A 130 -9.03 9.71 5.22
C ASN A 130 -8.72 10.57 6.45
N LEU A 131 -7.43 10.90 6.64
CA LEU A 131 -6.94 11.74 7.72
C LEU A 131 -7.11 13.24 7.43
N THR A 132 -7.98 13.61 6.48
CA THR A 132 -8.41 15.00 6.40
C THR A 132 -9.09 15.33 7.72
N ALA A 133 -8.43 16.17 8.52
CA ALA A 133 -9.03 16.80 9.68
C ALA A 133 -10.38 17.39 9.24
N PRO A 134 -11.45 17.27 10.05
CA PRO A 134 -12.68 17.98 9.75
C PRO A 134 -12.31 19.45 9.57
N THR A 135 -12.59 20.00 8.37
CA THR A 135 -12.46 21.42 8.12
C THR A 135 -13.16 22.12 9.29
N PRO A 136 -12.46 22.96 10.08
CA PRO A 136 -13.11 23.69 11.14
C PRO A 136 -14.33 24.37 10.52
N PRO A 137 -15.53 24.29 11.15
CA PRO A 137 -16.68 25.01 10.61
C PRO A 137 -16.21 26.45 10.40
N GLU A 138 -16.37 26.97 9.18
CA GLU A 138 -16.07 28.37 8.88
C GLU A 138 -16.67 29.18 10.02
N ALA A 139 -15.82 29.89 10.75
CA ALA A 139 -16.26 30.78 11.80
C ALA A 139 -17.09 31.85 11.12
N GLY A 140 -18.39 31.59 10.98
CA GLY A 140 -19.37 32.57 10.57
C GLY A 140 -19.24 33.69 11.59
N ASN A 141 -18.69 34.82 11.16
CA ASN A 141 -18.74 36.07 11.89
C ASN A 141 -20.22 36.41 12.11
N THR A 142 -20.83 35.91 13.17
CA THR A 142 -22.04 36.50 13.71
C THR A 142 -21.60 37.73 14.50
N PRO A 143 -21.92 38.95 14.05
CA PRO A 143 -21.68 40.14 14.84
C PRO A 143 -22.46 40.00 16.15
N PHE A 144 -21.76 40.08 17.28
CA PHE A 144 -22.39 40.25 18.59
C PHE A 144 -23.01 41.65 18.59
N ASP A 145 -24.32 41.72 18.41
CA ASP A 145 -25.13 42.89 18.71
C ASP A 145 -25.55 42.79 20.18
N SER A 146 -24.91 43.57 21.06
CA SER A 146 -25.41 43.99 22.38
C SER A 146 -24.57 45.16 22.91
#